data_AF-A0A7W7CRN6-F1
#
_entry.id   AF-A0A7W7CRN6-F1
#
_cell.length_a   1.000
_cell.length_b   1.000
_cell.length_c   1.000
_cell.angle_alpha   90.00
_cell.angle_beta   90.00
_cell.angle_gamma   90.00
#
_symmetry.space_group_name_H-M   'P 1'
#
loop_
_entity.id
_entity.type
_entity.pdbx_description
1 polymer ?
#
loop_
_entity_poly.entity_id
_entity_poly.type
_entity_poly.pdbx_seq_one_letter_code
_entity_poly.pdbx_strand_id
1 'polypeptide(L)'
;MTATAFDRELARGSAELLRTKRLELSALEIPAGRGWHPLREKVTELLDGHPQSIGSVVTRLVALQAVLDELPPSPAKNRVSAFNALYLKITRRVELAILTGVNEPDFLELLDIEFAKRYFAALEGWNNDDEETPDVWEVLFKRAGDTRMSRLTAAVLGVNAHINHDLALALIGTWNETGAPLDDTVHPDYLLVNEIFYEEIPPLRRGFSSKWQLELDELVGPLDDWSQRVLVTVTRARAWDQARELWLLRHDGEDFEQARRTMDRAASLLAEWLIVGDRIVTGAGGGWRRFRRRFAA
;
A
#
# COMPACT_ATOMS: atom_id res chain seq x y z
N MET A 1 31.59 -16.75 -11.59
CA MET A 1 30.14 -16.49 -11.59
C MET A 1 29.93 -15.13 -12.25
N THR A 2 29.38 -15.11 -13.45
CA THR A 2 29.07 -13.88 -14.18
C THR A 2 27.97 -13.15 -13.45
N ALA A 3 28.30 -12.01 -12.83
CA ALA A 3 27.28 -11.06 -12.40
C ALA A 3 26.45 -10.71 -13.63
N THR A 4 25.17 -11.07 -13.62
CA THR A 4 24.20 -10.56 -14.58
C THR A 4 24.22 -9.04 -14.45
N ALA A 5 24.84 -8.37 -15.42
CA ALA A 5 24.88 -6.91 -15.45
C ALA A 5 23.45 -6.37 -15.52
N PHE A 6 23.15 -5.34 -14.72
CA PHE A 6 21.86 -4.67 -14.76
C PHE A 6 21.71 -3.95 -16.12
N ASP A 7 20.69 -4.34 -16.89
CA ASP A 7 20.42 -3.75 -18.20
C ASP A 7 19.56 -2.48 -18.05
N ARG A 8 20.25 -1.32 -18.08
CA ARG A 8 19.64 0.00 -17.92
C ARG A 8 18.60 0.30 -18.98
N GLU A 9 18.88 -0.03 -20.23
CA GLU A 9 17.98 0.27 -21.35
C GLU A 9 16.70 -0.56 -21.23
N LEU A 10 16.84 -1.85 -20.91
CA LEU A 10 15.72 -2.74 -20.67
C LEU A 10 14.88 -2.30 -19.47
N ALA A 11 15.52 -1.90 -18.35
CA ALA A 11 14.82 -1.41 -17.17
C ALA A 11 14.06 -0.10 -17.46
N ARG A 12 14.68 0.84 -18.19
CA ARG A 12 14.04 2.09 -18.62
C ARG A 12 12.86 1.84 -19.56
N GLY A 13 13.05 0.99 -20.55
CA GLY A 13 12.00 0.58 -21.48
C GLY A 13 10.83 -0.10 -20.78
N SER A 14 11.14 -0.99 -19.82
CA SER A 14 10.13 -1.68 -19.01
C SER A 14 9.33 -0.70 -18.14
N ALA A 15 10.02 0.21 -17.45
CA ALA A 15 9.37 1.25 -16.66
C ALA A 15 8.45 2.11 -17.54
N GLU A 16 8.88 2.55 -18.72
CA GLU A 16 8.04 3.41 -19.57
C GLU A 16 6.84 2.68 -20.18
N LEU A 17 7.03 1.41 -20.56
CA LEU A 17 5.94 0.55 -20.99
C LEU A 17 4.90 0.37 -19.88
N LEU A 18 5.34 0.08 -18.65
CA LEU A 18 4.45 -0.08 -17.49
C LEU A 18 3.68 1.23 -17.19
N ARG A 19 4.36 2.38 -17.26
CA ARG A 19 3.72 3.70 -17.12
C ARG A 19 2.64 3.90 -18.16
N THR A 20 2.96 3.65 -19.43
CA THR A 20 2.01 3.80 -20.55
C THR A 20 0.79 2.90 -20.36
N LYS A 21 1.01 1.63 -20.02
CA LYS A 21 -0.06 0.66 -19.76
C LYS A 21 -0.93 1.05 -18.55
N ARG A 22 -0.32 1.60 -17.51
CA ARG A 22 -1.05 2.15 -16.35
C ARG A 22 -1.93 3.31 -16.79
N LEU A 23 -1.42 4.26 -17.57
CA LEU A 23 -2.20 5.41 -18.06
C LEU A 23 -3.35 4.98 -18.97
N GLU A 24 -3.18 3.95 -19.80
CA GLU A 24 -4.27 3.36 -20.59
C GLU A 24 -5.41 2.80 -19.71
N LEU A 25 -5.08 2.23 -18.54
CA LEU A 25 -6.07 1.67 -17.61
C LEU A 25 -6.64 2.71 -16.64
N SER A 26 -5.86 3.73 -16.31
CA SER A 26 -6.24 4.74 -15.34
C SER A 26 -7.28 5.68 -15.95
N ALA A 27 -8.54 5.45 -15.59
CA ALA A 27 -9.65 6.26 -16.06
C ALA A 27 -9.71 7.68 -15.43
N LEU A 28 -8.81 7.98 -14.49
CA LEU A 28 -8.81 9.26 -13.77
C LEU A 28 -7.54 10.03 -14.13
N GLU A 29 -7.73 11.22 -14.67
CA GLU A 29 -6.64 12.18 -14.80
C GLU A 29 -6.10 12.55 -13.41
N ILE A 30 -4.81 12.87 -13.36
CA ILE A 30 -4.23 13.53 -12.20
C ILE A 30 -4.88 14.92 -12.12
N PRO A 31 -5.65 15.25 -11.07
CA PRO A 31 -6.20 16.60 -10.94
C PRO A 31 -5.06 17.61 -10.73
N ALA A 32 -5.10 18.74 -11.46
CA ALA A 32 -4.18 19.86 -11.22
C ALA A 32 -4.45 20.48 -9.84
N GLY A 33 -3.39 20.74 -9.07
CA GLY A 33 -3.51 21.10 -7.65
C GLY A 33 -3.72 19.88 -6.75
N ARG A 34 -2.83 18.88 -6.88
CA ARG A 34 -2.80 17.71 -6.00
C ARG A 34 -2.66 18.14 -4.54
N GLY A 35 -3.18 17.32 -3.63
CA GLY A 35 -2.98 17.47 -2.19
C GLY A 35 -4.22 17.33 -1.33
N TRP A 36 -4.05 17.59 -0.03
CA TRP A 36 -5.05 17.29 1.00
C TRP A 36 -5.94 18.50 1.32
N HIS A 37 -6.43 19.20 0.29
CA HIS A 37 -7.31 20.35 0.47
C HIS A 37 -8.66 19.96 1.11
N PRO A 38 -9.22 20.80 2.01
CA PRO A 38 -8.72 22.11 2.43
C PRO A 38 -7.65 22.06 3.55
N LEU A 39 -7.32 20.87 4.07
CA LEU A 39 -6.45 20.70 5.24
C LEU A 39 -4.97 20.51 4.91
N ARG A 40 -4.49 21.00 3.76
CA ARG A 40 -3.10 20.78 3.30
C ARG A 40 -2.06 21.21 4.33
N GLU A 41 -2.28 22.35 4.99
CA GLU A 41 -1.34 22.94 5.95
C GLU A 41 -1.25 22.06 7.21
N LYS A 42 -2.39 21.57 7.71
CA LYS A 42 -2.42 20.61 8.82
C LYS A 42 -1.68 19.33 8.46
N VAL A 43 -1.83 18.83 7.23
CA VAL A 43 -1.10 17.63 6.79
C VAL A 43 0.40 17.90 6.71
N THR A 44 0.83 19.04 6.16
CA THR A 44 2.25 19.43 6.14
C THR A 44 2.84 19.51 7.55
N GLU A 45 2.17 20.20 8.47
CA GLU A 45 2.64 20.30 9.88
C GLU A 45 2.71 18.94 10.56
N LEU A 46 1.71 18.08 10.32
CA LEU A 46 1.65 16.75 10.92
C LEU A 46 2.76 15.81 10.40
N LEU A 47 3.09 15.93 9.13
CA LEU A 47 4.11 15.12 8.47
C LEU A 47 5.53 15.69 8.63
N ASP A 48 5.68 16.89 9.19
CA ASP A 48 6.98 17.49 9.43
C ASP A 48 7.86 16.60 10.34
N GLY A 49 9.13 16.49 9.96
CA GLY A 49 10.09 15.57 10.60
C GLY A 49 9.78 14.09 10.42
N HIS A 50 10.66 13.22 10.95
CA HIS A 50 10.55 11.78 10.80
C HIS A 50 10.25 11.08 12.14
N PRO A 51 9.38 10.06 12.17
CA PRO A 51 9.18 9.26 13.38
C PRO A 51 10.50 8.57 13.79
N GLN A 52 10.73 8.47 15.09
CA GLN A 52 11.95 7.91 15.70
C GLN A 52 11.67 6.67 16.57
N SER A 53 10.40 6.31 16.74
CA SER A 53 9.94 5.14 17.49
C SER A 53 8.59 4.67 16.96
N ILE A 54 8.23 3.42 17.19
CA ILE A 54 6.90 2.91 16.81
C ILE A 54 5.77 3.69 17.51
N GLY A 55 5.98 4.13 18.76
CA GLY A 55 5.02 4.97 19.47
C GLY A 55 4.80 6.34 18.79
N SER A 56 5.85 6.93 18.21
CA SER A 56 5.74 8.16 17.42
C SER A 56 5.01 7.93 16.09
N VAL A 57 5.19 6.76 15.47
CA VAL A 57 4.41 6.32 14.29
C VAL A 57 2.94 6.22 14.65
N VAL A 58 2.58 5.51 15.72
CA VAL A 58 1.20 5.35 16.20
C VAL A 58 0.56 6.71 16.46
N THR A 59 1.27 7.60 17.16
CA THR A 59 0.78 8.95 17.45
C THR A 59 0.47 9.73 16.18
N ARG A 60 1.38 9.67 15.19
CA ARG A 60 1.22 10.36 13.91
C ARG A 60 0.08 9.76 13.08
N LEU A 61 -0.06 8.43 13.03
CA LEU A 61 -1.16 7.75 12.34
C LEU A 61 -2.53 8.08 12.96
N VAL A 62 -2.61 8.25 14.28
CA VAL A 62 -3.84 8.69 14.97
C VAL A 62 -4.20 10.12 14.58
N ALA A 63 -3.23 11.03 14.64
CA ALA A 63 -3.46 12.42 14.26
C ALA A 63 -3.85 12.53 12.77
N LEU A 64 -3.19 11.75 11.90
CA LEU A 64 -3.47 11.71 10.48
C LEU A 64 -4.87 11.14 10.22
N GLN A 65 -5.29 10.13 10.98
CA GLN A 65 -6.64 9.59 10.88
C GLN A 65 -7.69 10.67 11.11
N ALA A 66 -7.51 11.51 12.14
CA ALA A 66 -8.43 12.61 12.44
C ALA A 66 -8.51 13.60 11.27
N VAL A 67 -7.36 13.99 10.68
CA VAL A 67 -7.33 14.87 9.52
C VAL A 67 -8.01 14.23 8.30
N LEU A 68 -7.68 12.98 7.99
CA LEU A 68 -8.30 12.24 6.86
C LEU A 68 -9.80 12.06 7.05
N ASP A 69 -10.25 11.89 8.29
CA ASP A 69 -11.67 11.80 8.63
C ASP A 69 -12.37 13.16 8.61
N GLU A 70 -11.68 14.30 8.58
CA GLU A 70 -12.28 15.63 8.32
C GLU A 70 -12.36 15.96 6.82
N LEU A 71 -11.46 15.39 6.01
CA LEU A 71 -11.37 15.70 4.58
C LEU A 71 -12.65 15.32 3.80
N PRO A 72 -12.93 16.01 2.66
CA PRO A 72 -13.96 15.60 1.71
C PRO A 72 -13.82 14.11 1.33
N PRO A 73 -14.92 13.43 0.98
CA PRO A 73 -16.23 13.96 0.58
C PRO A 73 -17.22 14.17 1.74
N SER A 74 -16.94 13.60 2.91
CA SER A 74 -17.63 13.86 4.18
C SER A 74 -16.83 13.17 5.29
N PRO A 75 -17.15 13.44 6.57
CA PRO A 75 -16.37 12.84 7.63
C PRO A 75 -16.30 11.32 7.58
N ALA A 76 -15.10 10.79 7.81
CA ALA A 76 -14.76 9.37 7.73
C ALA A 76 -15.12 8.67 6.40
N LYS A 77 -15.29 9.40 5.29
CA LYS A 77 -15.53 8.80 3.96
C LYS A 77 -14.37 8.93 3.00
N ASN A 78 -13.30 9.63 3.38
CA ASN A 78 -12.08 9.66 2.59
C ASN A 78 -11.51 8.23 2.45
N ARG A 79 -11.10 7.86 1.24
CA ARG A 79 -10.65 6.51 0.91
C ARG A 79 -9.25 6.20 1.44
N VAL A 80 -8.40 7.21 1.57
CA VAL A 80 -7.10 7.06 2.24
C VAL A 80 -7.30 6.77 3.72
N SER A 81 -8.35 7.32 4.35
CA SER A 81 -8.66 7.05 5.76
C SER A 81 -8.99 5.58 6.05
N ALA A 82 -9.44 4.81 5.04
CA ALA A 82 -9.67 3.37 5.19
C ALA A 82 -8.34 2.59 5.30
N PHE A 83 -7.35 2.92 4.47
CA PHE A 83 -6.02 2.33 4.58
C PHE A 83 -5.31 2.80 5.86
N ASN A 84 -5.36 4.09 6.19
CA ASN A 84 -4.72 4.62 7.39
C ASN A 84 -5.22 3.93 8.67
N ALA A 85 -6.53 3.72 8.78
CA ALA A 85 -7.12 3.00 9.91
C ALA A 85 -6.66 1.54 10.00
N LEU A 86 -6.52 0.87 8.85
CA LEU A 86 -5.96 -0.48 8.76
C LEU A 86 -4.51 -0.49 9.23
N TYR A 87 -3.70 0.42 8.70
CA TYR A 87 -2.28 0.50 9.02
C TYR A 87 -2.06 0.77 10.52
N LEU A 88 -2.77 1.75 11.10
CA LEU A 88 -2.75 2.02 12.53
C LEU A 88 -3.06 0.78 13.39
N LYS A 89 -4.03 -0.04 12.97
CA LYS A 89 -4.38 -1.26 13.69
C LYS A 89 -3.24 -2.28 13.66
N ILE A 90 -2.59 -2.44 12.50
CA ILE A 90 -1.45 -3.35 12.33
C ILE A 90 -0.24 -2.86 13.14
N THR A 91 0.11 -1.57 13.04
CA THR A 91 1.24 -0.99 13.78
C THR A 91 1.08 -1.14 15.29
N ARG A 92 -0.13 -0.94 15.84
CA ARG A 92 -0.40 -1.20 17.27
C ARG A 92 -0.21 -2.66 17.67
N ARG A 93 -0.49 -3.61 16.77
CA ARG A 93 -0.22 -5.03 17.02
C ARG A 93 1.27 -5.34 16.96
N VAL A 94 2.01 -4.72 16.06
CA VAL A 94 3.47 -4.83 15.99
C VAL A 94 4.09 -4.25 17.27
N GLU A 95 3.64 -3.07 17.71
CA GLU A 95 4.03 -2.46 19.00
C GLU A 95 3.80 -3.41 20.18
N LEU A 96 2.61 -4.03 20.25
CA LEU A 96 2.33 -5.02 21.29
C LEU A 96 3.20 -6.27 21.16
N ALA A 97 3.46 -6.75 19.94
CA ALA A 97 4.32 -7.92 19.72
C ALA A 97 5.75 -7.64 20.23
N ILE A 98 6.31 -6.48 19.89
CA ILE A 98 7.62 -6.03 20.37
C ILE A 98 7.69 -6.07 21.91
N LEU A 99 6.63 -5.64 22.59
CA LEU A 99 6.55 -5.65 24.06
C LEU A 99 6.36 -7.05 24.67
N THR A 100 5.78 -8.00 23.92
CA THR A 100 5.35 -9.31 24.46
C THR A 100 6.29 -10.47 24.13
N GLY A 101 7.23 -10.27 23.20
CA GLY A 101 8.36 -11.19 23.00
C GLY A 101 8.56 -11.60 21.54
N VAL A 102 9.09 -10.68 20.73
CA VAL A 102 9.71 -11.00 19.42
C VAL A 102 11.20 -11.33 19.61
N ASN A 103 11.83 -11.94 18.60
CA ASN A 103 13.22 -12.38 18.73
C ASN A 103 14.22 -11.21 18.68
N GLU A 104 14.00 -10.27 17.77
CA GLU A 104 14.79 -9.07 17.51
C GLU A 104 13.88 -7.83 17.48
N PRO A 105 13.50 -7.31 18.67
CA PRO A 105 12.59 -6.17 18.79
C PRO A 105 13.12 -4.90 18.10
N ASP A 106 14.44 -4.68 18.16
CA ASP A 106 15.08 -3.49 17.57
C ASP A 106 14.99 -3.51 16.04
N PHE A 107 15.18 -4.67 15.40
CA PHE A 107 15.01 -4.84 13.96
C PHE A 107 13.55 -4.55 13.55
N LEU A 108 12.59 -5.12 14.27
CA LEU A 108 11.18 -4.99 13.95
C LEU A 108 10.67 -3.56 14.17
N GLU A 109 11.10 -2.88 15.24
CA GLU A 109 10.79 -1.47 15.47
C GLU A 109 11.38 -0.59 14.35
N LEU A 110 12.64 -0.79 14.00
CA LEU A 110 13.28 -0.02 12.94
C LEU A 110 12.60 -0.25 11.58
N LEU A 111 12.23 -1.49 11.27
CA LEU A 111 11.47 -1.80 10.05
C LEU A 111 10.12 -1.08 10.04
N ASP A 112 9.36 -1.08 11.14
CA ASP A 112 8.07 -0.37 11.21
C ASP A 112 8.25 1.14 11.02
N ILE A 113 9.27 1.74 11.63
CA ILE A 113 9.63 3.15 11.46
C ILE A 113 9.96 3.46 9.99
N GLU A 114 10.85 2.69 9.37
CA GLU A 114 11.22 2.87 7.96
C GLU A 114 10.00 2.70 7.04
N PHE A 115 9.10 1.78 7.38
CA PHE A 115 7.89 1.55 6.63
C PHE A 115 6.93 2.75 6.70
N ALA A 116 6.74 3.30 7.91
CA ALA A 116 5.94 4.49 8.14
C ALA A 116 6.48 5.71 7.39
N LYS A 117 7.81 5.90 7.38
CA LYS A 117 8.46 6.99 6.64
C LYS A 117 8.09 6.97 5.16
N ARG A 118 8.01 5.80 4.52
CA ARG A 118 7.62 5.69 3.09
C ARG A 118 6.18 6.16 2.84
N TYR A 119 5.24 5.72 3.67
CA TYR A 119 3.85 6.15 3.55
C TYR A 119 3.68 7.66 3.81
N PHE A 120 4.35 8.19 4.83
CA PHE A 120 4.33 9.62 5.13
C PHE A 120 4.96 10.47 4.03
N ALA A 121 6.10 10.05 3.47
CA ALA A 121 6.73 10.72 2.33
C ALA A 121 5.81 10.72 1.09
N ALA A 122 5.09 9.62 0.83
CA ALA A 122 4.13 9.58 -0.28
C ALA A 122 2.97 10.56 -0.07
N LEU A 123 2.42 10.66 1.14
CA LEU A 123 1.39 11.65 1.47
C LEU A 123 1.89 13.09 1.34
N GLU A 124 3.13 13.35 1.76
CA GLU A 124 3.77 14.66 1.67
C GLU A 124 4.01 15.06 0.20
N GLY A 125 4.61 14.16 -0.59
CA GLY A 125 4.82 14.38 -2.02
C GLY A 125 3.50 14.68 -2.73
N TRP A 126 2.45 13.91 -2.44
CA TRP A 126 1.11 14.17 -2.97
C TRP A 126 0.56 15.54 -2.55
N ASN A 127 0.81 15.96 -1.30
CA ASN A 127 0.38 17.25 -0.78
C ASN A 127 1.07 18.44 -1.44
N ASN A 128 2.31 18.23 -1.90
CA ASN A 128 3.17 19.25 -2.49
C ASN A 128 3.16 19.25 -4.03
N ASP A 129 2.32 18.43 -4.67
CA ASP A 129 2.27 18.23 -6.12
C ASP A 129 3.63 17.77 -6.69
N ASP A 130 4.36 16.95 -5.93
CA ASP A 130 5.66 16.41 -6.31
C ASP A 130 5.50 15.33 -7.38
N GLU A 131 6.20 15.49 -8.50
CA GLU A 131 6.22 14.53 -9.61
C GLU A 131 6.90 13.20 -9.25
N GLU A 132 7.71 13.18 -8.19
CA GLU A 132 8.37 11.96 -7.68
C GLU A 132 7.48 11.19 -6.68
N THR A 133 6.24 11.65 -6.43
CA THR A 133 5.25 10.87 -5.66
C THR A 133 5.09 9.48 -6.28
N PRO A 134 5.22 8.38 -5.52
CA PRO A 134 5.14 7.04 -6.09
C PRO A 134 3.83 6.79 -6.84
N ASP A 135 3.94 6.31 -8.08
CA ASP A 135 2.82 6.06 -8.98
C ASP A 135 1.78 5.12 -8.34
N VAL A 136 2.24 4.19 -7.49
CA VAL A 136 1.39 3.18 -6.85
C VAL A 136 0.49 3.81 -5.78
N TRP A 137 1.01 4.80 -5.06
CA TRP A 137 0.26 5.55 -4.05
C TRP A 137 -0.72 6.52 -4.69
N GLU A 138 -0.34 7.13 -5.80
CA GLU A 138 -1.25 7.99 -6.58
C GLU A 138 -2.55 7.29 -6.97
N VAL A 139 -2.53 5.96 -7.21
CA VAL A 139 -3.74 5.20 -7.57
C VAL A 139 -4.80 5.33 -6.47
N LEU A 140 -4.40 5.25 -5.20
CA LEU A 140 -5.30 5.46 -4.07
C LEU A 140 -5.59 6.95 -3.84
N PHE A 141 -4.58 7.81 -3.89
CA PHE A 141 -4.72 9.23 -3.54
C PHE A 141 -5.65 10.00 -4.48
N LYS A 142 -5.58 9.74 -5.80
CA LYS A 142 -6.55 10.30 -6.77
C LYS A 142 -8.00 9.94 -6.46
N ARG A 143 -8.20 8.82 -5.75
CA ARG A 143 -9.49 8.25 -5.41
C ARG A 143 -9.89 8.53 -3.95
N ALA A 144 -9.14 9.39 -3.24
CA ALA A 144 -9.44 9.78 -1.86
C ALA A 144 -10.90 10.22 -1.68
N GLY A 145 -11.43 10.97 -2.66
CA GLY A 145 -12.82 11.45 -2.67
C GLY A 145 -13.86 10.52 -3.30
N ASP A 146 -13.46 9.39 -3.91
CA ASP A 146 -14.39 8.56 -4.70
C ASP A 146 -15.28 7.68 -3.80
N THR A 147 -16.50 8.16 -3.55
CA THR A 147 -17.49 7.45 -2.74
C THR A 147 -18.04 6.18 -3.40
N ARG A 148 -17.81 5.95 -4.69
CA ARG A 148 -18.25 4.74 -5.41
C ARG A 148 -17.29 3.58 -5.20
N MET A 149 -16.00 3.87 -5.02
CA MET A 149 -15.02 2.86 -4.63
C MET A 149 -15.34 2.40 -3.21
N SER A 150 -15.34 1.11 -2.93
CA SER A 150 -15.56 0.62 -1.57
C SER A 150 -14.37 0.99 -0.68
N ARG A 151 -14.60 1.10 0.64
CA ARG A 151 -13.51 1.30 1.60
C ARG A 151 -12.59 0.08 1.69
N LEU A 152 -13.10 -1.12 1.39
CA LEU A 152 -12.28 -2.34 1.29
C LEU A 152 -11.28 -2.23 0.13
N THR A 153 -11.77 -1.89 -1.05
CA THR A 153 -10.94 -1.67 -2.24
C THR A 153 -9.88 -0.61 -1.97
N ALA A 154 -10.24 0.48 -1.29
CA ALA A 154 -9.30 1.51 -0.88
C ALA A 154 -8.18 0.99 0.03
N ALA A 155 -8.54 0.22 1.06
CA ALA A 155 -7.58 -0.40 1.97
C ALA A 155 -6.66 -1.38 1.22
N VAL A 156 -7.21 -2.16 0.29
CA VAL A 156 -6.47 -3.08 -0.58
C VAL A 156 -5.46 -2.35 -1.46
N LEU A 157 -5.82 -1.20 -2.05
CA LEU A 157 -4.88 -0.41 -2.84
C LEU A 157 -3.72 0.11 -1.99
N GLY A 158 -4.00 0.56 -0.77
CA GLY A 158 -2.97 0.98 0.16
C GLY A 158 -2.07 -0.18 0.59
N VAL A 159 -2.63 -1.37 0.85
CA VAL A 159 -1.85 -2.59 1.11
C VAL A 159 -0.97 -2.95 -0.09
N ASN A 160 -1.49 -2.85 -1.31
CA ASN A 160 -0.69 -3.10 -2.51
C ASN A 160 0.51 -2.16 -2.60
N ALA A 161 0.30 -0.85 -2.40
CA ALA A 161 1.38 0.14 -2.39
C ALA A 161 2.39 -0.16 -1.28
N HIS A 162 1.91 -0.40 -0.07
CA HIS A 162 2.76 -0.62 1.08
C HIS A 162 3.57 -1.92 0.95
N ILE A 163 2.96 -3.02 0.52
CA ILE A 163 3.67 -4.31 0.40
C ILE A 163 4.55 -4.40 -0.84
N ASN A 164 4.04 -4.02 -2.01
CA ASN A 164 4.73 -4.27 -3.29
C ASN A 164 5.69 -3.15 -3.71
N HIS A 165 5.72 -2.03 -2.99
CA HIS A 165 6.67 -0.94 -3.24
C HIS A 165 7.41 -0.53 -1.96
N ASP A 166 6.69 -0.12 -0.91
CA ASP A 166 7.34 0.48 0.25
C ASP A 166 8.18 -0.53 1.06
N LEU A 167 7.74 -1.80 1.16
CA LEU A 167 8.36 -2.77 2.05
C LEU A 167 9.80 -3.10 1.67
N ALA A 168 10.08 -3.21 0.37
CA ALA A 168 11.43 -3.45 -0.11
C ALA A 168 12.35 -2.24 0.20
N LEU A 169 11.84 -1.02 0.07
CA LEU A 169 12.58 0.20 0.38
C LEU A 169 12.73 0.44 1.89
N ALA A 170 11.77 -0.03 2.69
CA ALA A 170 11.86 -0.02 4.14
C ALA A 170 12.96 -0.97 4.63
N LEU A 171 13.00 -2.20 4.11
CA LEU A 171 14.08 -3.16 4.38
C LEU A 171 15.46 -2.58 4.06
N ILE A 172 15.61 -1.90 2.92
CA ILE A 172 16.87 -1.22 2.55
C ILE A 172 17.23 -0.13 3.57
N GLY A 173 16.25 0.66 4.03
CA GLY A 173 16.44 1.63 5.10
C GLY A 173 16.92 0.97 6.39
N THR A 174 16.28 -0.12 6.79
CA THR A 174 16.65 -0.91 7.98
C THR A 174 18.06 -1.48 7.87
N TRP A 175 18.43 -2.04 6.71
CA TRP A 175 19.74 -2.64 6.48
C TRP A 175 20.86 -1.61 6.36
N ASN A 176 20.56 -0.34 6.06
CA ASN A 176 21.57 0.72 6.15
C ASN A 176 22.06 0.92 7.58
N GLU A 177 21.21 0.71 8.58
CA GLU A 177 21.54 0.85 10.00
C GLU A 177 22.05 -0.46 10.61
N THR A 178 21.46 -1.59 10.23
CA THR A 178 21.69 -2.91 10.86
C THR A 178 22.65 -3.81 10.09
N GLY A 179 22.90 -3.51 8.81
CA GLY A 179 23.54 -4.40 7.86
C GLY A 179 22.53 -5.31 7.16
N ALA A 180 22.80 -5.65 5.90
CA ALA A 180 21.99 -6.61 5.17
C ALA A 180 22.24 -8.05 5.65
N PRO A 181 21.23 -8.94 5.58
CA PRO A 181 21.37 -10.36 5.89
C PRO A 181 22.47 -10.99 5.02
N LEU A 182 23.31 -11.82 5.66
CA LEU A 182 24.45 -12.49 5.02
C LEU A 182 24.04 -13.79 4.31
N ASP A 183 22.87 -14.34 4.64
CA ASP A 183 22.33 -15.57 4.07
C ASP A 183 20.95 -15.35 3.41
N ASP A 184 20.39 -16.42 2.85
CA ASP A 184 19.06 -16.41 2.23
C ASP A 184 17.92 -16.56 3.27
N THR A 185 18.25 -16.55 4.57
CA THR A 185 17.26 -16.78 5.62
C THR A 185 16.43 -15.51 5.82
N VAL A 186 15.14 -15.59 5.52
CA VAL A 186 14.19 -14.52 5.83
C VAL A 186 14.09 -14.39 7.35
N HIS A 187 14.22 -13.17 7.85
CA HIS A 187 14.21 -12.91 9.29
C HIS A 187 12.91 -13.45 9.93
N PRO A 188 12.97 -14.25 11.02
CA PRO A 188 11.78 -14.83 11.65
C PRO A 188 10.72 -13.78 12.04
N ASP A 189 11.15 -12.62 12.55
CA ASP A 189 10.22 -11.54 12.90
C ASP A 189 9.63 -10.81 11.69
N TYR A 190 10.30 -10.87 10.52
CA TYR A 190 9.69 -10.46 9.26
C TYR A 190 8.53 -11.38 8.88
N LEU A 191 8.63 -12.67 9.19
CA LEU A 191 7.54 -13.64 9.04
C LEU A 191 6.42 -13.40 10.08
N LEU A 192 6.74 -12.96 11.29
CA LEU A 192 5.73 -12.59 12.30
C LEU A 192 4.83 -11.44 11.83
N VAL A 193 5.39 -10.44 11.14
CA VAL A 193 4.57 -9.37 10.52
C VAL A 193 3.61 -9.96 9.47
N ASN A 194 3.97 -11.07 8.82
CA ASN A 194 3.08 -11.79 7.87
C ASN A 194 1.93 -12.44 8.62
N GLU A 195 2.20 -13.06 9.75
CA GLU A 195 1.20 -13.67 10.60
C GLU A 195 0.24 -12.62 11.19
N ILE A 196 0.76 -11.53 11.78
CA ILE A 196 -0.05 -10.42 12.31
C ILE A 196 -0.97 -9.87 11.22
N PHE A 197 -0.44 -9.67 10.02
CA PHE A 197 -1.22 -9.17 8.89
C PHE A 197 -2.31 -10.15 8.43
N TYR A 198 -1.97 -11.44 8.33
CA TYR A 198 -2.91 -12.51 7.98
C TYR A 198 -4.03 -12.64 9.01
N GLU A 199 -3.69 -12.55 10.30
CA GLU A 199 -4.65 -12.65 11.40
C GLU A 199 -5.58 -11.44 11.51
N GLU A 200 -5.15 -10.26 11.07
CA GLU A 200 -5.97 -9.05 11.14
C GLU A 200 -7.02 -8.96 10.04
N ILE A 201 -6.77 -9.55 8.87
CA ILE A 201 -7.69 -9.51 7.74
C ILE A 201 -9.08 -10.12 8.09
N PRO A 202 -9.19 -11.29 8.75
CA PRO A 202 -10.50 -11.86 9.10
C PRO A 202 -11.31 -11.08 10.17
N PRO A 203 -10.72 -10.54 11.26
CA PRO A 203 -11.42 -9.63 12.17
C PRO A 203 -11.77 -8.29 11.54
N LEU A 204 -10.94 -7.74 10.64
CA LEU A 204 -11.29 -6.55 9.86
C LEU A 204 -12.52 -6.80 8.98
N ARG A 205 -12.61 -7.98 8.37
CA ARG A 205 -13.82 -8.45 7.64
C ARG A 205 -15.09 -8.46 8.51
N ARG A 206 -14.96 -8.53 9.85
CA ARG A 206 -16.08 -8.55 10.81
C ARG A 206 -16.34 -7.23 11.54
N GLY A 207 -15.31 -6.40 11.74
CA GLY A 207 -15.36 -5.18 12.57
C GLY A 207 -15.83 -3.92 11.85
N PHE A 208 -15.75 -3.90 10.52
CA PHE A 208 -16.52 -2.93 9.74
C PHE A 208 -18.00 -3.38 9.73
N SER A 209 -18.94 -2.46 9.99
CA SER A 209 -20.32 -2.70 10.49
C SER A 209 -21.16 -3.81 9.80
N SER A 210 -22.33 -4.15 10.36
CA SER A 210 -23.32 -5.07 9.75
C SER A 210 -23.72 -4.74 8.29
N LYS A 211 -23.47 -3.52 7.81
CA LYS A 211 -23.60 -3.14 6.39
C LYS A 211 -22.49 -3.70 5.50
N TRP A 212 -21.29 -3.88 6.06
CA TRP A 212 -20.14 -4.51 5.42
C TRP A 212 -20.27 -6.03 5.31
N GLN A 213 -20.95 -6.69 6.25
CA GLN A 213 -21.31 -8.11 6.10
C GLN A 213 -22.23 -8.32 4.88
N LEU A 214 -23.16 -7.40 4.62
CA LEU A 214 -24.03 -7.45 3.43
C LEU A 214 -23.30 -7.09 2.12
N GLU A 215 -22.35 -6.15 2.15
CA GLU A 215 -21.49 -5.84 0.99
C GLU A 215 -20.47 -6.96 0.72
N LEU A 216 -20.02 -7.68 1.77
CA LEU A 216 -19.19 -8.89 1.67
C LEU A 216 -20.01 -10.06 1.10
N ASP A 217 -21.20 -10.36 1.61
CA ASP A 217 -22.02 -11.48 1.10
C ASP A 217 -22.37 -11.34 -0.39
N GLU A 218 -22.42 -10.11 -0.93
CA GLU A 218 -22.58 -9.85 -2.38
C GLU A 218 -21.26 -9.92 -3.19
N LEU A 219 -20.08 -9.80 -2.56
CA LEU A 219 -18.76 -9.65 -3.20
C LEU A 219 -17.75 -10.78 -2.88
N VAL A 220 -18.11 -11.74 -2.02
CA VAL A 220 -17.19 -12.74 -1.45
C VAL A 220 -16.81 -13.90 -2.38
N GLY A 221 -17.51 -14.12 -3.50
CA GLY A 221 -17.05 -15.12 -4.47
C GLY A 221 -15.67 -14.79 -5.09
N PRO A 222 -15.46 -13.56 -5.60
CA PRO A 222 -14.18 -13.19 -6.24
C PRO A 222 -13.08 -12.67 -5.30
N LEU A 223 -13.41 -12.08 -4.15
CA LEU A 223 -12.42 -11.49 -3.23
C LEU A 223 -11.78 -12.52 -2.27
N ASP A 224 -12.49 -13.58 -1.89
CA ASP A 224 -11.90 -14.69 -1.12
C ASP A 224 -10.76 -15.33 -1.92
N ASP A 225 -11.02 -15.54 -3.20
CA ASP A 225 -10.13 -16.00 -4.25
C ASP A 225 -8.94 -15.04 -4.51
N TRP A 226 -9.14 -13.73 -4.40
CA TRP A 226 -8.08 -12.71 -4.55
C TRP A 226 -7.24 -12.53 -3.28
N SER A 227 -7.87 -12.50 -2.10
CA SER A 227 -7.15 -12.50 -0.83
C SER A 227 -6.27 -13.73 -0.72
N GLN A 228 -6.75 -14.91 -1.11
CA GLN A 228 -5.90 -16.09 -1.21
C GLN A 228 -4.79 -15.92 -2.27
N ARG A 229 -5.06 -15.36 -3.46
CA ARG A 229 -4.01 -15.15 -4.49
C ARG A 229 -2.94 -14.10 -4.16
N VAL A 230 -3.26 -13.06 -3.37
CA VAL A 230 -2.32 -11.99 -2.98
C VAL A 230 -1.66 -12.25 -1.63
N LEU A 231 -2.36 -12.94 -0.73
CA LEU A 231 -1.93 -13.24 0.64
C LEU A 231 -1.25 -14.61 0.77
N VAL A 232 -1.42 -15.53 -0.19
CA VAL A 232 -0.64 -16.79 -0.23
C VAL A 232 0.79 -16.43 -0.60
N THR A 233 1.61 -16.21 0.43
CA THR A 233 3.07 -16.50 0.53
C THR A 233 4.01 -15.85 -0.50
N VAL A 234 3.49 -15.17 -1.53
CA VAL A 234 4.23 -14.80 -2.75
C VAL A 234 4.52 -13.30 -2.84
N THR A 235 3.87 -12.43 -2.07
CA THR A 235 4.11 -10.97 -2.17
C THR A 235 5.19 -10.46 -1.22
N ARG A 236 5.32 -11.01 0.00
CA ARG A 236 6.34 -10.55 0.97
C ARG A 236 7.68 -11.29 0.89
N ALA A 237 7.70 -12.60 0.64
CA ALA A 237 8.96 -13.28 0.26
C ALA A 237 9.59 -12.59 -0.97
N ARG A 238 8.74 -12.19 -1.93
CA ARG A 238 9.16 -11.40 -3.08
C ARG A 238 9.65 -9.99 -2.70
N ALA A 239 9.06 -9.32 -1.71
CA ALA A 239 9.56 -8.02 -1.24
C ALA A 239 10.94 -8.14 -0.58
N TRP A 240 11.21 -9.23 0.15
CA TRP A 240 12.54 -9.54 0.68
C TRP A 240 13.56 -9.75 -0.43
N ASP A 241 13.25 -10.61 -1.41
CA ASP A 241 14.12 -10.83 -2.57
C ASP A 241 14.35 -9.55 -3.36
N GLN A 242 13.28 -8.77 -3.58
CA GLN A 242 13.35 -7.48 -4.27
C GLN A 242 14.24 -6.49 -3.52
N ALA A 243 14.15 -6.44 -2.18
CA ALA A 243 15.02 -5.61 -1.37
C ALA A 243 16.48 -6.03 -1.52
N ARG A 244 16.78 -7.33 -1.56
CA ARG A 244 18.15 -7.84 -1.76
C ARG A 244 18.70 -7.46 -3.13
N GLU A 245 17.90 -7.60 -4.18
CA GLU A 245 18.27 -7.16 -5.53
C GLU A 245 18.59 -5.66 -5.56
N LEU A 246 17.69 -4.83 -5.01
CA LEU A 246 17.89 -3.39 -4.93
C LEU A 246 19.08 -3.01 -4.05
N TRP A 247 19.32 -3.75 -2.97
CA TRP A 247 20.47 -3.55 -2.08
C TRP A 247 21.79 -3.71 -2.83
N LEU A 248 21.89 -4.65 -3.76
CA LEU A 248 23.10 -4.82 -4.58
C LEU A 248 23.36 -3.59 -5.48
N LEU A 249 22.32 -2.88 -5.88
CA LEU A 249 22.40 -1.68 -6.73
C LEU A 249 22.65 -0.39 -5.94
N ARG A 250 22.59 -0.40 -4.60
CA ARG A 250 22.56 0.81 -3.76
C ARG A 250 23.74 1.80 -3.93
N HIS A 251 24.88 1.33 -4.42
CA HIS A 251 26.07 2.17 -4.66
C HIS A 251 26.08 2.81 -6.06
N ASP A 252 25.17 2.40 -6.93
CA ASP A 252 24.91 3.02 -8.22
C ASP A 252 23.52 3.67 -8.19
N GLY A 253 23.50 4.99 -7.93
CA GLY A 253 22.26 5.73 -7.74
C GLY A 253 21.34 5.72 -8.97
N GLU A 254 21.89 5.61 -10.18
CA GLU A 254 21.09 5.55 -11.41
C GLU A 254 20.39 4.19 -11.54
N ASP A 255 21.13 3.10 -11.34
CA ASP A 255 20.59 1.74 -11.43
C ASP A 255 19.55 1.47 -10.34
N PHE A 256 19.84 1.92 -9.12
CA PHE A 256 18.90 1.83 -8.01
C PHE A 256 17.59 2.55 -8.33
N GLU A 257 17.66 3.79 -8.80
CA GLU A 257 16.48 4.59 -9.08
C GLU A 257 15.67 4.02 -10.24
N GLN A 258 16.34 3.48 -11.27
CA GLN A 258 15.66 2.85 -12.40
C GLN A 258 14.94 1.56 -11.99
N ALA A 259 15.56 0.74 -11.12
CA ALA A 259 14.94 -0.45 -10.56
C ALA A 259 13.74 -0.10 -9.65
N ARG A 260 13.91 0.91 -8.78
CA ARG A 260 12.83 1.44 -7.93
C ARG A 260 11.62 1.90 -8.76
N ARG A 261 11.84 2.68 -9.82
CA ARG A 261 10.78 3.15 -10.73
C ARG A 261 10.07 2.00 -11.45
N THR A 262 10.82 0.96 -11.83
CA THR A 262 10.22 -0.23 -12.46
C THR A 262 9.31 -0.97 -11.49
N MET A 263 9.75 -1.15 -10.24
CA MET A 263 8.96 -1.75 -9.16
C MET A 263 7.69 -0.96 -8.87
N ASP A 264 7.81 0.37 -8.70
CA ASP A 264 6.66 1.27 -8.47
C ASP A 264 5.62 1.15 -9.57
N ARG A 265 6.04 1.24 -10.83
CA ARG A 265 5.13 1.19 -11.99
C ARG A 265 4.49 -0.18 -12.17
N ALA A 266 5.20 -1.27 -11.86
CA ALA A 266 4.62 -2.61 -11.86
C ALA A 266 3.53 -2.74 -10.78
N ALA A 267 3.80 -2.30 -9.56
CA ALA A 267 2.83 -2.30 -8.46
C ALA A 267 1.62 -1.40 -8.75
N SER A 268 1.84 -0.26 -9.43
CA SER A 268 0.79 0.65 -9.88
C SER A 268 -0.11 0.02 -10.93
N LEU A 269 0.47 -0.68 -11.89
CA LEU A 269 -0.28 -1.35 -12.95
C LEU A 269 -1.19 -2.43 -12.34
N LEU A 270 -0.66 -3.23 -11.41
CA LEU A 270 -1.46 -4.19 -10.65
C LEU A 270 -2.64 -3.51 -9.95
N ALA A 271 -2.41 -2.39 -9.27
CA ALA A 271 -3.46 -1.63 -8.60
C ALA A 271 -4.56 -1.13 -9.56
N GLU A 272 -4.22 -0.61 -10.74
CA GLU A 272 -5.23 -0.19 -11.72
C GLU A 272 -6.03 -1.39 -12.27
N TRP A 273 -5.39 -2.54 -12.51
CA TRP A 273 -6.08 -3.78 -12.89
C TRP A 273 -7.11 -4.24 -11.86
N LEU A 274 -6.80 -4.13 -10.56
CA LEU A 274 -7.74 -4.47 -9.48
C LEU A 274 -9.03 -3.64 -9.56
N ILE A 275 -8.89 -2.36 -9.87
CA ILE A 275 -10.02 -1.42 -9.95
C ILE A 275 -10.87 -1.69 -11.19
N VAL A 276 -10.24 -2.01 -12.33
CA VAL A 276 -10.97 -2.36 -13.55
C VAL A 276 -11.70 -3.68 -13.37
N GLY A 277 -11.06 -4.68 -12.78
CA GLY A 277 -11.67 -5.97 -12.45
C GLY A 277 -12.89 -5.85 -11.55
N ASP A 278 -12.78 -5.07 -10.46
CA ASP A 278 -13.89 -4.79 -9.54
C ASP A 278 -15.10 -4.15 -10.25
N ARG A 279 -14.87 -3.16 -11.13
CA ARG A 279 -15.93 -2.52 -11.92
C ARG A 279 -16.65 -3.47 -12.88
N ILE A 280 -15.91 -4.39 -13.51
CA ILE A 280 -16.50 -5.38 -14.43
C ILE A 280 -17.40 -6.35 -13.67
N VAL A 281 -16.94 -6.85 -12.54
CA VAL A 281 -17.68 -7.81 -11.69
C VAL A 281 -18.95 -7.17 -11.12
N THR A 282 -18.82 -5.98 -10.53
CA THR A 282 -19.96 -5.26 -9.94
C THR A 282 -20.96 -4.77 -10.99
N GLY A 283 -20.48 -4.33 -12.16
CA GLY A 283 -21.32 -3.94 -13.30
C GLY A 283 -22.10 -5.10 -13.92
N ALA A 284 -21.48 -6.27 -14.07
CA ALA A 284 -22.13 -7.49 -14.57
C ALA A 284 -23.18 -8.03 -13.57
N GLY A 285 -22.91 -7.94 -12.26
CA GLY A 285 -23.87 -8.30 -11.20
C GLY A 285 -25.15 -7.44 -11.21
N GLY A 286 -25.02 -6.14 -11.52
CA GLY A 286 -26.16 -5.23 -11.68
C GLY A 286 -27.06 -5.55 -12.90
N GLY A 287 -26.45 -6.01 -14.00
CA GLY A 287 -27.16 -6.45 -15.21
C GLY A 287 -28.03 -7.68 -14.96
N TRP A 288 -27.50 -8.66 -14.20
CA TRP A 288 -28.23 -9.88 -13.85
C TRP A 288 -29.46 -9.60 -12.96
N ARG A 289 -29.39 -8.57 -12.09
CA ARG A 289 -30.52 -8.12 -11.25
C ARG A 289 -31.66 -7.50 -12.06
N ARG A 290 -31.36 -6.71 -13.09
CA ARG A 290 -32.37 -6.18 -14.03
C ARG A 290 -33.00 -7.28 -14.87
N PHE A 291 -32.22 -8.29 -15.24
CA PHE A 291 -32.73 -9.45 -15.97
C PHE A 291 -33.70 -10.26 -15.10
N ARG A 292 -33.34 -10.59 -13.85
CA ARG A 292 -34.22 -11.33 -12.92
C ARG A 292 -35.53 -10.60 -12.58
N ARG A 293 -35.53 -9.27 -12.44
CA ARG A 293 -36.77 -8.50 -12.19
C ARG A 293 -37.71 -8.41 -13.40
N ARG A 294 -37.21 -8.59 -14.63
CA ARG A 294 -38.04 -8.61 -15.86
C ARG A 294 -38.70 -9.96 -16.13
N PHE A 295 -38.23 -11.04 -15.51
CA PHE A 295 -38.79 -12.39 -15.65
C PHE A 295 -39.58 -12.85 -14.40
N ALA A 296 -39.80 -11.95 -13.43
CA ALA A 296 -40.58 -12.20 -12.23
C ALA A 296 -41.83 -11.27 -12.14
N ALA A 297 -42.27 -10.74 -13.28
CA ALA A 297 -43.53 -9.99 -13.43
C ALA A 297 -44.49 -10.79 -14.29
#